data_AF-A0A7C3XSD9-F1
#
_entry.id   AF-A0A7C3XSD9-F1
#
_cell.length_a   1.000
_cell.length_b   1.000
_cell.length_c   1.000
_cell.angle_alpha   90.00
_cell.angle_beta   90.00
_cell.angle_gamma   90.00
#
_symmetry.space_group_name_H-M   'P 1'
#
loop_
_entity.id
_entity.type
_entity.pdbx_description
1 polymer ?
#
loop_
_entity_poly.entity_id
_entity_poly.type
_entity_poly.pdbx_seq_one_letter_code
_entity_poly.pdbx_strand_id
1 'polypeptide(L)' 'MEIRVVKNPKESTERLIARFTKKVHKSRILIDLKEKRYWVKPKSKRQIRKAAIMREMYRKQRENVKYY' A
#
# COMPACT_ATOMS: atom_id res chain seq x y z
N MET A 1 -1.39 15.45 0.66
CA MET A 1 -0.20 15.22 -0.20
C MET A 1 -0.67 15.33 -1.63
N GLU A 2 -0.14 16.27 -2.39
CA GLU A 2 -0.51 16.46 -3.79
C GLU A 2 0.38 15.61 -4.69
N ILE A 3 -0.22 14.84 -5.62
CA ILE A 3 0.50 13.98 -6.55
C ILE A 3 0.48 14.63 -7.92
N ARG A 4 1.58 15.33 -8.26
CA ARG A 4 1.73 15.99 -9.55
C ARG A 4 2.55 15.15 -10.53
N VAL A 5 2.03 15.02 -11.75
CA VAL A 5 2.72 14.39 -12.89
C VAL A 5 2.47 15.25 -14.13
N VAL A 6 3.55 15.64 -14.79
CA VAL A 6 3.51 16.40 -16.04
C VAL A 6 3.88 15.45 -17.18
N LYS A 7 3.19 15.62 -18.33
CA LYS A 7 3.46 14.85 -19.56
C LYS A 7 4.79 15.28 -20.16
N ASN A 8 5.62 14.29 -20.49
CA ASN A 8 6.87 14.57 -21.19
C ASN A 8 6.64 14.66 -22.71
N PRO A 9 7.46 15.40 -23.46
CA PRO A 9 7.23 15.64 -24.89
C PRO A 9 7.21 14.37 -25.77
N LYS A 10 8.00 13.35 -25.41
CA LYS A 10 8.14 12.07 -26.15
C LYS A 10 7.38 10.91 -25.52
N GLU A 11 6.39 11.19 -24.68
CA GLU A 11 5.69 10.18 -23.90
C GLU A 11 4.28 9.90 -24.44
N SER A 12 3.94 8.61 -24.53
CA SER A 12 2.56 8.19 -24.81
C SER A 12 1.66 8.46 -23.60
N THR A 13 0.38 8.72 -23.85
CA THR A 13 -0.60 8.98 -22.78
C THR A 13 -0.71 7.81 -21.80
N GLU A 14 -0.57 6.58 -22.27
CA GLU A 14 -0.57 5.38 -21.42
C GLU A 14 0.59 5.35 -20.43
N ARG A 15 1.81 5.73 -20.87
CA ARG A 15 2.98 5.81 -20.00
C ARG A 15 2.83 6.87 -18.92
N LEU A 16 2.18 7.99 -19.26
CA LEU A 16 1.83 9.04 -18.31
C LEU A 16 0.89 8.50 -17.23
N ILE A 17 -0.19 7.82 -17.63
CA ILE A 17 -1.15 7.21 -16.71
C ILE A 17 -0.44 6.19 -15.81
N ALA A 18 0.38 5.31 -16.38
CA ALA A 18 1.13 4.31 -15.61
C ALA A 18 2.06 4.96 -14.55
N ARG A 19 2.75 6.06 -14.91
CA ARG A 19 3.57 6.84 -13.96
C ARG A 19 2.72 7.45 -12.84
N PHE A 20 1.58 8.04 -13.19
CA PHE A 20 0.65 8.59 -12.21
C PHE A 20 0.17 7.49 -11.25
N THR A 21 -0.34 6.38 -11.77
CA THR A 21 -0.80 5.23 -10.98
C THR A 21 0.32 4.72 -10.05
N LYS A 22 1.56 4.59 -10.55
CA LYS A 22 2.71 4.20 -9.72
C LYS A 22 2.98 5.20 -8.60
N LYS A 23 2.88 6.52 -8.85
CA LYS A 23 3.03 7.53 -7.79
C LYS A 23 1.89 7.46 -6.77
N VAL A 24 0.64 7.24 -7.21
CA VAL A 24 -0.52 7.05 -6.31
C VAL A 24 -0.29 5.84 -5.40
N HIS A 25 0.09 4.69 -5.96
CA HIS A 25 0.38 3.50 -5.14
C HIS A 25 1.55 3.73 -4.18
N LYS A 26 2.63 4.39 -4.63
CA LYS A 26 3.78 4.71 -3.76
C LYS A 26 3.38 5.62 -2.60
N SER A 27 2.48 6.58 -2.84
CA SER A 27 2.02 7.51 -1.80
C SER A 27 1.12 6.87 -0.75
N ARG A 28 0.54 5.69 -1.04
CA ARG A 28 -0.46 5.01 -0.19
C ARG A 28 -1.70 5.83 0.18
N ILE A 29 -1.91 6.98 -0.45
CA ILE A 29 -3.01 7.90 -0.10
C ILE A 29 -4.40 7.24 -0.10
N LEU A 30 -4.64 6.31 -1.03
CA LEU A 30 -5.92 5.58 -1.10
C LEU A 30 -6.12 4.63 0.08
N ILE A 31 -5.05 4.00 0.56
CA ILE A 31 -5.11 3.11 1.73
C ILE A 31 -5.39 3.94 2.98
N ASP A 32 -4.64 5.02 3.16
CA ASP A 32 -4.79 5.91 4.31
C ASP A 32 -6.20 6.52 4.38
N LEU A 33 -6.75 6.96 3.23
CA LEU A 33 -8.12 7.48 3.16
C LEU A 33 -9.15 6.40 3.47
N LYS A 34 -8.95 5.17 2.99
CA LYS A 34 -9.86 4.05 3.28
C LYS A 34 -9.86 3.69 4.76
N GLU A 35 -8.69 3.70 5.41
CA GLU A 35 -8.57 3.44 6.84
C GLU A 35 -9.21 4.54 7.70
N LYS A 36 -9.11 5.81 7.25
CA LYS A 36 -9.72 6.96 7.94
C LYS A 36 -11.21 7.15 7.64
N ARG A 37 -11.78 6.42 6.68
CA ARG A 37 -13.19 6.56 6.26
C ARG A 37 -14.16 6.36 7.42
N TYR A 38 -13.84 5.49 8.36
CA TYR A 38 -14.67 5.19 9.52
C TYR A 38 -13.85 5.30 10.80
N TRP A 39 -14.51 5.64 11.90
CA TRP A 39 -13.89 5.60 13.21
C TRP A 39 -13.61 4.14 13.60
N VAL A 40 -12.39 3.89 14.10
CA VAL A 40 -11.96 2.56 14.55
C VAL A 40 -11.48 2.67 15.98
N LYS A 41 -12.01 1.81 16.86
CA LYS A 41 -11.54 1.70 18.25
C LYS A 41 -10.06 1.28 18.28
N PRO A 42 -9.22 1.91 19.12
CA PRO A 42 -7.83 1.48 19.27
C PRO A 42 -7.74 0.01 19.69
N LYS A 43 -6.78 -0.72 19.12
CA LYS A 43 -6.60 -2.15 19.36
C LYS A 43 -6.15 -2.40 20.81
N SER A 44 -6.71 -3.42 21.44
CA SER A 44 -6.23 -3.90 22.75
C SER A 44 -4.86 -4.59 22.63
N LYS A 45 -4.14 -4.70 23.75
CA LYS A 45 -2.85 -5.42 23.81
C LYS A 45 -2.93 -6.84 23.22
N ARG A 46 -4.05 -7.56 23.47
CA ARG A 46 -4.31 -8.90 22.91
C ARG A 46 -4.44 -8.87 21.40
N GLN A 47 -5.16 -7.89 20.84
CA GLN A 47 -5.32 -7.75 19.39
C GLN A 47 -4.01 -7.37 18.70
N ILE A 48 -3.20 -6.51 19.33
CA ILE A 48 -1.86 -6.14 18.82
C ILE A 48 -0.95 -7.38 18.76
N ARG A 49 -0.89 -8.19 19.84
CA ARG A 49 -0.09 -9.43 19.86
C ARG A 49 -0.55 -10.42 18.79
N LYS A 50 -1.85 -10.68 18.67
CA LYS A 50 -2.38 -11.57 17.62
C LYS A 50 -2.01 -11.07 16.22
N ALA A 51 -2.14 -9.77 15.96
CA ALA A 51 -1.76 -9.20 14.67
C ALA A 51 -0.26 -9.27 14.39
N ALA A 52 0.60 -9.21 15.41
CA ALA A 52 2.04 -9.40 15.25
C ALA A 52 2.39 -10.84 14.86
N ILE A 53 1.82 -11.83 15.57
CA ILE A 53 2.02 -13.26 15.28
C ILE A 53 1.56 -13.59 13.85
N MET A 54 0.37 -13.12 13.45
CA MET A 54 -0.13 -13.34 12.08
C MET A 54 0.78 -12.71 11.01
N ARG A 55 1.31 -11.49 11.26
CA ARG A 55 2.24 -10.84 10.33
C ARG A 55 3.52 -11.65 10.14
N GLU A 56 4.04 -12.23 11.21
CA GLU A 56 5.23 -13.08 11.17
C GLU A 56 4.96 -14.38 10.39
N MET A 57 3.84 -15.04 10.67
CA MET A 57 3.40 -16.22 9.93
C MET A 57 3.32 -15.96 8.42
N TYR A 58 2.67 -14.86 8.01
CA TYR A 58 2.59 -14.50 6.59
C TYR A 58 3.93 -14.12 5.97
N ARG A 59 4.87 -13.56 6.75
CA ARG A 59 6.24 -13.30 6.26
C ARG A 59 6.97 -14.61 5.98
N LYS A 60 6.89 -15.57 6.91
CA LYS A 60 7.48 -16.90 6.76
C LYS A 60 6.89 -17.68 5.57
N GLN A 61 5.57 -17.64 5.39
CA GLN A 61 4.92 -18.25 4.22
C GLN A 61 5.44 -17.68 2.90
N ARG A 62 5.56 -16.34 2.79
CA ARG A 62 6.09 -15.70 1.57
C ARG A 62 7.55 -16.04 1.31
N GLU A 63 8.35 -16.23 2.35
CA GLU A 63 9.74 -16.62 2.24
C GLU A 63 9.88 -18.06 1.71
N ASN A 64 9.06 -18.98 2.23
CA ASN A 64 9.06 -20.38 1.77
C ASN A 64 8.63 -20.53 0.31
N VAL A 65 7.69 -19.68 -0.14
CA VAL A 65 7.21 -19.65 -1.54
C VAL A 65 8.19 -18.94 -2.48
N LYS A 66 9.17 -18.18 -1.96
CA LYS A 66 10.12 -17.43 -2.79
C LYS A 66 11.07 -18.32 -3.58
N TYR A 67 11.27 -19.56 -3.15
CA TYR A 67 12.23 -20.51 -3.71
C TYR A 67 11.57 -21.69 -4.47
N TYR A 68 10.25 -21.64 -4.63
CA TYR A 68 9.46 -22.51 -5.51
C TYR A 68 8.89 -21.67 -6.65
#